data_AF-A0A3L6RKM1-F1
#
_entry.id   AF-A0A3L6RKM1-F1
#
_cell.length_a   1.000
_cell.length_b   1.000
_cell.length_c   1.000
_cell.angle_alpha   90.00
_cell.angle_beta   90.00
_cell.angle_gamma   90.00
#
_symmetry.space_group_name_H-M   'P 1'
#
loop_
_entity.id
_entity.type
_entity.pdbx_description
1 polymer ?
#
loop_
_entity_poly.entity_id
_entity_poly.type
_entity_poly.pdbx_seq_one_letter_code
_entity_poly.pdbx_strand_id
1 'polypeptide(L)'
;MATADDPKNAHLKAMDGAAERLILCKADLLDYDAICRAVEGCQGVFHTASPVTDDPEQMVEPAVRGTEYVISAAAEAGTVRRVVFTSSIGAVTMDPSRGPDVVVDEFCWSDLDFCKKTRNWYCYGKAVAEQAAWEAARQRGVDLVVVNPVLVVGPLLQPTVNASIAHILKYLDGSARTFANAVQAYVDVRDVAAAHLRVFESPAASGRHLCAERVLHREDVVRILAKLFPEYPVPTRCSDEVNPRKQPYKFSNQKLRDLGLEFRPVSQSLYDTVKSLQEKGHLPVLAEQTPEAAEEAAPASAEVQQGGIAIRA
;
A
#
# COMPACT_ATOMS: atom_id res chain seq x y z
N MET A 1 -11.38 -7.39 20.50
CA MET A 1 -10.22 -8.30 20.65
C MET A 1 -10.52 -9.60 19.90
N ALA A 2 -9.64 -10.02 18.99
CA ALA A 2 -9.85 -11.20 18.15
C ALA A 2 -9.35 -12.49 18.79
N THR A 3 -10.04 -13.60 18.55
CA THR A 3 -9.62 -14.97 18.91
C THR A 3 -9.11 -15.71 17.67
N ALA A 4 -8.52 -16.89 17.84
CA ALA A 4 -8.05 -17.73 16.72
C ALA A 4 -9.19 -18.13 15.75
N ASP A 5 -10.44 -18.08 16.18
CA ASP A 5 -11.65 -18.37 15.39
C ASP A 5 -12.41 -17.13 14.93
N ASP A 6 -11.78 -15.96 15.00
CA ASP A 6 -12.36 -14.72 14.47
C ASP A 6 -12.59 -14.86 12.95
N PRO A 7 -13.83 -14.66 12.44
CA PRO A 7 -14.14 -14.73 11.01
C PRO A 7 -13.24 -13.85 10.14
N LYS A 8 -12.66 -12.77 10.69
CA LYS A 8 -11.71 -11.92 9.96
C LYS A 8 -10.48 -12.69 9.48
N ASN A 9 -10.10 -13.79 10.17
CA ASN A 9 -8.93 -14.61 9.85
C ASN A 9 -9.26 -15.79 8.91
N ALA A 10 -10.51 -15.95 8.48
CA ALA A 10 -10.94 -17.11 7.67
C ALA A 10 -10.13 -17.24 6.36
N HIS A 11 -9.78 -16.11 5.74
CA HIS A 11 -8.96 -16.09 4.52
C HIS A 11 -7.55 -16.66 4.73
N LEU A 12 -6.98 -16.58 5.94
CA LEU A 12 -5.68 -17.17 6.27
C LEU A 12 -5.79 -18.69 6.41
N LYS A 13 -6.85 -19.18 7.07
CA LYS A 13 -7.11 -20.63 7.22
C LYS A 13 -7.43 -21.31 5.89
N ALA A 14 -7.92 -20.55 4.91
CA ALA A 14 -8.21 -21.05 3.57
C ALA A 14 -6.98 -21.14 2.65
N MET A 15 -5.79 -20.69 3.11
CA MET A 15 -4.57 -20.76 2.30
C MET A 15 -4.03 -22.19 2.23
N ASP A 16 -3.38 -22.51 1.12
CA ASP A 16 -2.70 -23.79 0.94
C ASP A 16 -1.68 -24.05 2.05
N GLY A 17 -1.82 -25.18 2.73
CA GLY A 17 -0.93 -25.57 3.82
C GLY A 17 -1.26 -24.97 5.19
N ALA A 18 -2.29 -24.13 5.30
CA ALA A 18 -2.63 -23.48 6.56
C ALA A 18 -3.07 -24.48 7.62
N ALA A 19 -3.83 -25.53 7.24
CA ALA A 19 -4.30 -26.54 8.18
C ALA A 19 -3.15 -27.30 8.89
N GLU A 20 -2.00 -27.47 8.22
CA GLU A 20 -0.86 -28.19 8.82
C GLU A 20 0.20 -27.26 9.43
N ARG A 21 0.32 -26.01 8.96
CA ARG A 21 1.48 -25.15 9.26
C ARG A 21 1.15 -23.73 9.74
N LEU A 22 -0.13 -23.34 9.79
CA LEU A 22 -0.53 -22.03 10.33
C LEU A 22 -1.02 -22.17 11.76
N ILE A 23 -0.38 -21.44 12.67
CA ILE A 23 -0.83 -21.28 14.05
C ILE A 23 -1.21 -19.82 14.26
N LEU A 24 -2.47 -19.58 14.61
CA LEU A 24 -2.97 -18.22 14.89
C LEU A 24 -2.79 -17.90 16.38
N CYS A 25 -1.79 -17.08 16.68
CA CYS A 25 -1.53 -16.57 18.02
C CYS A 25 -2.31 -15.28 18.28
N LYS A 26 -3.05 -15.20 19.37
CA LYS A 26 -3.67 -13.94 19.83
C LYS A 26 -2.59 -13.09 20.50
N ALA A 27 -2.24 -11.97 19.87
CA ALA A 27 -1.33 -10.97 20.43
C ALA A 27 -1.76 -9.55 20.05
N ASP A 28 -1.64 -8.63 21.01
CA ASP A 28 -1.70 -7.18 20.76
C ASP A 28 -0.27 -6.63 20.75
N LEU A 29 0.00 -5.61 19.93
CA LEU A 29 1.34 -5.01 19.86
C LEU A 29 1.79 -4.38 21.18
N LEU A 30 0.86 -4.05 22.07
CA LEU A 30 1.14 -3.50 23.39
C LEU A 30 1.07 -4.54 24.53
N ASP A 31 0.88 -5.81 24.20
CA ASP A 31 0.94 -6.94 25.13
C ASP A 31 2.25 -7.72 24.91
N TYR A 32 3.28 -7.36 25.68
CA TYR A 32 4.61 -7.94 25.56
C TYR A 32 4.61 -9.47 25.74
N ASP A 33 3.90 -9.98 26.76
CA ASP A 33 3.89 -11.41 27.07
C ASP A 33 3.21 -12.21 25.95
N ALA A 34 2.20 -11.64 25.30
CA ALA A 34 1.57 -12.26 24.13
C ALA A 34 2.51 -12.32 22.92
N ILE A 35 3.35 -11.29 22.74
CA ILE A 35 4.39 -11.29 21.70
C ILE A 35 5.45 -12.34 22.02
N CYS A 36 5.95 -12.41 23.25
CA CYS A 36 6.93 -13.41 23.66
C CYS A 36 6.42 -14.84 23.40
N ARG A 37 5.18 -15.15 23.78
CA ARG A 37 4.55 -16.45 23.50
C ARG A 37 4.45 -16.77 21.99
N ALA A 38 4.24 -15.76 21.15
CA ALA A 38 4.15 -15.96 19.71
C ALA A 38 5.53 -16.12 19.03
N VAL A 39 6.58 -15.57 19.63
CA VAL A 39 7.96 -15.59 19.11
C VAL A 39 8.78 -16.78 19.63
N GLU A 40 8.38 -17.36 20.77
CA GLU A 40 9.05 -18.50 21.38
C GLU A 40 9.21 -19.68 20.39
N GLY A 41 10.43 -20.18 20.25
CA GLY A 41 10.77 -21.29 19.35
C GLY A 41 10.88 -20.92 17.86
N CYS A 42 10.58 -19.67 17.46
CA CYS A 42 10.76 -19.22 16.08
C CYS A 42 12.24 -19.01 15.75
N GLN A 43 12.62 -19.33 14.51
CA GLN A 43 13.95 -19.01 13.96
C GLN A 43 13.98 -17.65 13.27
N GLY A 44 12.82 -17.08 12.96
CA GLY A 44 12.70 -15.78 12.29
C GLY A 44 11.41 -15.09 12.69
N VAL A 45 11.45 -13.76 12.71
CA VAL A 45 10.27 -12.94 13.01
C VAL A 45 10.07 -11.92 11.89
N PHE A 46 8.86 -11.87 11.34
CA PHE A 46 8.45 -10.86 10.38
C PHE A 46 7.54 -9.85 11.08
N HIS A 47 8.11 -8.73 11.51
CA HIS A 47 7.37 -7.66 12.17
C HIS A 47 6.71 -6.76 11.14
N THR A 48 5.47 -7.11 10.77
CA THR A 48 4.66 -6.39 9.77
C THR A 48 3.57 -5.53 10.39
N ALA A 49 3.19 -5.82 11.64
CA ALA A 49 2.05 -5.21 12.30
C ALA A 49 2.36 -3.76 12.68
N SER A 50 1.48 -2.84 12.28
CA SER A 50 1.61 -1.42 12.58
C SER A 50 0.26 -0.74 12.32
N PRO A 51 -0.13 0.27 13.12
CA PRO A 51 -1.22 1.15 12.75
C PRO A 51 -0.94 1.82 11.39
N VAL A 52 -2.00 2.14 10.66
CA VAL A 52 -1.90 2.89 9.39
C VAL A 52 -2.92 4.02 9.46
N THR A 53 -2.52 5.13 10.06
CA THR A 53 -3.37 6.30 10.31
C THR A 53 -2.51 7.55 10.51
N ASP A 54 -3.07 8.71 10.23
CA ASP A 54 -2.48 10.02 10.57
C ASP A 54 -3.00 10.57 11.90
N ASP A 55 -3.73 9.77 12.69
CA ASP A 55 -3.99 10.06 14.09
C ASP A 55 -2.73 9.75 14.93
N PRO A 56 -2.03 10.75 15.49
CA PRO A 56 -0.79 10.53 16.22
C PRO A 56 -0.96 9.67 17.48
N GLU A 57 -2.11 9.74 18.15
CA GLU A 57 -2.38 9.00 19.39
C GLU A 57 -2.46 7.50 19.11
N GLN A 58 -3.02 7.14 17.95
CA GLN A 58 -3.16 5.77 17.51
C GLN A 58 -1.93 5.25 16.75
N MET A 59 -1.12 6.16 16.19
CA MET A 59 0.01 5.80 15.32
C MET A 59 1.33 5.67 16.08
N VAL A 60 1.74 6.72 16.80
CA VAL A 60 3.15 6.89 17.18
C VAL A 60 3.55 5.92 18.29
N GLU A 61 2.87 5.96 19.44
CA GLU A 61 3.21 5.09 20.57
C GLU A 61 3.06 3.60 20.23
N PRO A 62 1.95 3.14 19.61
CA PRO A 62 1.82 1.72 19.28
C PRO A 62 2.83 1.24 18.24
N ALA A 63 3.22 2.09 17.27
CA ALA A 63 4.25 1.74 16.31
C ALA A 63 5.63 1.61 16.96
N VAL A 64 6.03 2.55 17.83
CA VAL A 64 7.35 2.53 18.47
C VAL A 64 7.42 1.41 19.51
N ARG A 65 6.51 1.40 20.50
CA ARG A 65 6.54 0.43 21.59
C ARG A 65 6.34 -1.00 21.11
N GLY A 66 5.39 -1.21 20.20
CA GLY A 66 5.18 -2.54 19.62
C GLY A 66 6.41 -3.05 18.86
N THR A 67 7.16 -2.16 18.22
CA THR A 67 8.41 -2.52 17.55
C THR A 67 9.51 -2.88 18.54
N GLU A 68 9.70 -2.08 19.60
CA GLU A 68 10.66 -2.38 20.68
C GLU A 68 10.34 -3.72 21.36
N TYR A 69 9.06 -4.01 21.56
CA TYR A 69 8.58 -5.27 22.14
C TYR A 69 8.90 -6.47 21.25
N VAL A 70 8.64 -6.40 19.95
CA VAL A 70 8.98 -7.50 19.05
C VAL A 70 10.48 -7.75 18.97
N ILE A 71 11.30 -6.70 18.93
CA ILE A 71 12.76 -6.84 18.94
C ILE A 71 13.26 -7.45 20.25
N SER A 72 12.73 -7.00 21.39
CA SER A 72 13.11 -7.53 22.71
C SER A 72 12.68 -8.99 22.89
N ALA A 73 11.47 -9.34 22.47
CA ALA A 73 10.96 -10.71 22.48
C ALA A 73 11.79 -11.64 21.57
N ALA A 74 12.19 -11.17 20.39
CA ALA A 74 13.07 -11.92 19.50
C ALA A 74 14.46 -12.18 20.11
N ALA A 75 15.02 -11.20 20.82
CA ALA A 75 16.27 -11.36 21.55
C ALA A 75 16.12 -12.38 22.70
N GLU A 76 15.02 -12.30 23.46
CA GLU A 76 14.77 -13.15 24.62
C GLU A 76 14.43 -14.60 24.26
N ALA A 77 13.81 -14.83 23.11
CA ALA A 77 13.54 -16.18 22.62
C ALA A 77 14.82 -17.00 22.38
N GLY A 78 15.95 -16.37 22.09
CA GLY A 78 17.26 -17.01 21.89
C GLY A 78 17.38 -17.90 20.65
N THR A 79 16.28 -18.21 19.96
CA THR A 79 16.24 -19.04 18.74
C THR A 79 16.14 -18.21 17.46
N VAL A 80 15.75 -16.94 17.55
CA VAL A 80 15.54 -16.07 16.39
C VAL A 80 16.89 -15.65 15.80
N ARG A 81 17.15 -16.07 14.55
CA ARG A 81 18.39 -15.72 13.84
C ARG A 81 18.32 -14.35 13.15
N ARG A 82 17.11 -13.88 12.83
CA ARG A 82 16.88 -12.62 12.12
C ARG A 82 15.45 -12.11 12.30
N VAL A 83 15.32 -10.81 12.51
CA VAL A 83 14.04 -10.09 12.41
C VAL A 83 14.00 -9.34 11.08
N VAL A 84 12.88 -9.45 10.36
CA VAL A 84 12.58 -8.61 9.20
C VAL A 84 11.48 -7.63 9.58
N PHE A 85 11.79 -6.34 9.53
CA PHE A 85 10.85 -5.27 9.89
C PHE A 85 10.26 -4.59 8.66
N THR A 86 8.93 -4.44 8.63
CA THR A 86 8.22 -3.68 7.59
C THR A 86 8.13 -2.21 7.96
N SER A 87 9.09 -1.44 7.47
CA SER A 87 9.03 0.02 7.50
C SER A 87 8.19 0.56 6.34
N SER A 88 8.53 1.71 5.78
CA SER A 88 7.77 2.42 4.76
C SER A 88 8.66 3.38 4.00
N ILE A 89 8.28 3.71 2.75
CA ILE A 89 8.84 4.86 2.04
C ILE A 89 8.59 6.19 2.76
N GLY A 90 7.58 6.25 3.64
CA GLY A 90 7.33 7.38 4.53
C GLY A 90 8.48 7.69 5.51
N ALA A 91 9.37 6.72 5.76
CA ALA A 91 10.63 6.91 6.49
C ALA A 91 11.82 7.30 5.60
N VAL A 92 11.60 7.43 4.28
CA VAL A 92 12.64 7.64 3.26
C VAL A 92 12.44 8.94 2.50
N THR A 93 11.25 9.27 1.99
CA THR A 93 11.05 10.36 1.00
C THR A 93 10.59 11.70 1.57
N MET A 94 10.23 11.79 2.85
CA MET A 94 9.62 12.99 3.43
C MET A 94 10.69 13.99 3.89
N ASP A 95 11.48 14.49 2.95
CA ASP A 95 12.52 15.49 3.19
C ASP A 95 12.44 16.58 2.11
N PRO A 96 11.94 17.79 2.44
CA PRO A 96 11.79 18.87 1.47
C PRO A 96 13.14 19.48 1.05
N SER A 97 14.22 19.19 1.78
CA SER A 97 15.57 19.70 1.48
C SER A 97 16.29 18.85 0.44
N ARG A 98 15.75 17.67 0.12
CA ARG A 98 16.33 16.77 -0.88
C ARG A 98 16.19 17.35 -2.28
N GLY A 99 17.33 17.47 -2.96
CA GLY A 99 17.37 17.92 -4.35
C GLY A 99 16.61 16.98 -5.29
N PRO A 100 15.96 17.50 -6.35
CA PRO A 100 15.14 16.71 -7.27
C PRO A 100 15.94 15.70 -8.12
N ASP A 101 17.24 15.92 -8.27
CA ASP A 101 18.13 15.04 -9.05
C ASP A 101 18.72 13.87 -8.25
N VAL A 102 18.56 13.89 -6.93
CA VAL A 102 19.07 12.85 -6.03
C VAL A 102 18.29 11.55 -6.27
N VAL A 103 19.02 10.45 -6.47
CA VAL A 103 18.42 9.12 -6.52
C VAL A 103 18.02 8.74 -5.10
N VAL A 104 16.72 8.53 -4.88
CA VAL A 104 16.20 8.03 -3.60
C VAL A 104 16.60 6.58 -3.42
N ASP A 105 17.41 6.31 -2.40
CA ASP A 105 17.88 4.98 -2.05
C ASP A 105 17.75 4.72 -0.54
N GLU A 106 18.37 3.64 -0.06
CA GLU A 106 18.33 3.22 1.33
C GLU A 106 19.10 4.11 2.31
N PHE A 107 19.92 5.05 1.84
CA PHE A 107 20.62 6.00 2.70
C PHE A 107 19.78 7.24 2.99
N CYS A 108 18.72 7.47 2.21
CA CYS A 108 17.80 8.57 2.40
C CYS A 108 16.90 8.36 3.63
N TRP A 109 16.80 9.36 4.49
CA TRP A 109 15.87 9.40 5.62
C TRP A 109 14.91 10.58 5.50
N SER A 110 13.74 10.42 6.09
CA SER A 110 12.75 11.50 6.18
C SER A 110 13.10 12.49 7.28
N ASP A 111 12.77 13.75 7.05
CA ASP A 111 12.86 14.83 8.03
C ASP A 111 11.67 14.74 8.99
N LEU A 112 11.97 14.45 10.26
CA LEU A 112 10.96 14.26 11.29
C LEU A 112 10.19 15.55 11.61
N ASP A 113 10.84 16.71 11.57
CA ASP A 113 10.21 17.99 11.84
C ASP A 113 9.27 18.39 10.71
N PHE A 114 9.64 18.12 9.47
CA PHE A 114 8.77 18.29 8.31
C PHE A 114 7.53 17.40 8.42
N CYS A 115 7.70 16.12 8.78
CA CYS A 115 6.57 15.22 8.98
C CYS A 115 5.60 15.76 10.05
N LYS A 116 6.10 16.23 11.19
CA LYS A 116 5.27 16.86 12.25
C LYS A 116 4.58 18.13 11.75
N LYS A 117 5.31 19.07 11.15
CA LYS A 117 4.79 20.36 10.67
C LYS A 117 3.68 20.19 9.63
N THR A 118 3.78 19.14 8.81
CA THR A 118 2.80 18.80 7.77
C THR A 118 1.75 17.80 8.22
N ARG A 119 1.75 17.39 9.50
CA ARG A 119 0.83 16.40 10.08
C ARG A 119 0.85 15.03 9.38
N ASN A 120 1.98 14.65 8.78
CA ASN A 120 2.20 13.31 8.21
C ASN A 120 2.60 12.34 9.34
N TRP A 121 1.67 12.07 10.25
CA TRP A 121 1.92 11.29 11.46
C TRP A 121 2.17 9.80 11.16
N TYR A 122 1.61 9.25 10.09
CA TYR A 122 1.99 7.91 9.60
C TYR A 122 3.48 7.86 9.22
N CYS A 123 3.95 8.82 8.42
CA CYS A 123 5.35 8.89 8.00
C CYS A 123 6.28 9.09 9.20
N TYR A 124 5.92 10.00 10.11
CA TYR A 124 6.65 10.22 11.36
C TYR A 124 6.73 8.94 12.20
N GLY A 125 5.59 8.28 12.45
CA GLY A 125 5.53 7.07 13.25
C GLY A 125 6.36 5.93 12.65
N LYS A 126 6.32 5.73 11.33
CA LYS A 126 7.17 4.74 10.65
C LYS A 126 8.66 5.08 10.73
N ALA A 127 9.03 6.34 10.60
CA ALA A 127 10.44 6.76 10.71
C ALA A 127 10.99 6.52 12.12
N VAL A 128 10.27 6.95 13.16
CA VAL A 128 10.71 6.78 14.55
C VAL A 128 10.68 5.31 14.98
N ALA A 129 9.67 4.53 14.54
CA ALA A 129 9.64 3.10 14.80
C ALA A 129 10.82 2.36 14.13
N GLU A 130 11.22 2.74 12.91
CA GLU A 130 12.40 2.16 12.26
C GLU A 130 13.70 2.52 13.01
N GLN A 131 13.85 3.77 13.46
CA GLN A 131 14.98 4.19 14.28
C GLN A 131 15.04 3.42 15.61
N ALA A 132 13.90 3.25 16.28
CA ALA A 132 13.78 2.46 17.51
C ALA A 132 14.10 0.98 17.27
N ALA A 133 13.66 0.40 16.15
CA ALA A 133 14.01 -0.97 15.77
C ALA A 133 15.52 -1.15 15.64
N TRP A 134 16.19 -0.26 14.92
CA TRP A 134 17.64 -0.29 14.74
C TRP A 134 18.38 -0.16 16.07
N GLU A 135 17.95 0.77 16.92
CA GLU A 135 18.59 0.99 18.22
C GLU A 135 18.39 -0.22 19.16
N ALA A 136 17.16 -0.73 19.28
CA ALA A 136 16.86 -1.91 20.08
C ALA A 136 17.61 -3.15 19.58
N ALA A 137 17.67 -3.36 18.27
CA ALA A 137 18.37 -4.49 17.68
C ALA A 137 19.87 -4.42 17.95
N ARG A 138 20.47 -3.23 17.81
CA ARG A 138 21.88 -2.97 18.14
C ARG A 138 22.18 -3.21 19.62
N GLN A 139 21.31 -2.74 20.52
CA GLN A 139 21.49 -2.92 21.97
C GLN A 139 21.36 -4.37 22.42
N ARG A 140 20.50 -5.14 21.76
CA ARG A 140 20.17 -6.53 22.15
C ARG A 140 20.89 -7.59 21.32
N GLY A 141 21.68 -7.20 20.32
CA GLY A 141 22.42 -8.12 19.45
C GLY A 141 21.55 -8.91 18.48
N VAL A 142 20.44 -8.33 18.03
CA VAL A 142 19.50 -8.96 17.08
C VAL A 142 19.92 -8.59 15.64
N ASP A 143 20.05 -9.57 14.75
CA ASP A 143 20.18 -9.33 13.31
C ASP A 143 18.85 -8.79 12.77
N LEU A 144 18.87 -7.53 12.30
CA LEU A 144 17.71 -6.82 11.77
C LEU A 144 17.93 -6.47 10.30
N VAL A 145 16.92 -6.78 9.49
CA VAL A 145 16.82 -6.30 8.11
C VAL A 145 15.49 -5.58 7.92
N VAL A 146 15.51 -4.45 7.21
CA VAL A 146 14.32 -3.62 7.01
C VAL A 146 13.91 -3.64 5.54
N VAL A 147 12.61 -3.79 5.29
CA VAL A 147 12.01 -3.59 3.97
C VAL A 147 11.20 -2.29 4.02
N ASN A 148 11.45 -1.38 3.08
CA ASN A 148 10.76 -0.10 2.94
C ASN A 148 9.85 -0.14 1.70
N PRO A 149 8.65 -0.74 1.79
CA PRO A 149 7.70 -0.72 0.69
C PRO A 149 7.15 0.68 0.43
N VAL A 150 6.81 0.91 -0.84
CA VAL A 150 6.09 2.10 -1.30
C VAL A 150 4.58 1.89 -1.23
N LEU A 151 3.76 2.61 -2.00
CA LEU A 151 2.31 2.38 -2.00
C LEU A 151 2.01 1.00 -2.60
N VAL A 152 1.63 0.06 -1.74
CA VAL A 152 1.40 -1.34 -2.11
C VAL A 152 0.03 -1.51 -2.75
N VAL A 153 0.00 -2.10 -3.93
CA VAL A 153 -1.21 -2.48 -4.69
C VAL A 153 -1.15 -3.97 -5.03
N GLY A 154 -2.26 -4.54 -5.50
CA GLY A 154 -2.35 -5.94 -5.88
C GLY A 154 -3.61 -6.62 -5.33
N PRO A 155 -3.75 -7.94 -5.57
CA PRO A 155 -4.92 -8.68 -5.14
C PRO A 155 -5.00 -8.78 -3.61
N LEU A 156 -6.22 -8.73 -3.08
CA LEU A 156 -6.49 -8.81 -1.66
C LEU A 156 -6.76 -10.25 -1.27
N LEU A 157 -6.13 -10.75 -0.20
CA LEU A 157 -6.54 -12.02 0.41
C LEU A 157 -7.65 -11.78 1.42
N GLN A 158 -7.46 -10.79 2.29
CA GLN A 158 -8.42 -10.37 3.30
C GLN A 158 -9.72 -9.82 2.67
N PRO A 159 -10.86 -9.92 3.37
CA PRO A 159 -12.14 -9.42 2.85
C PRO A 159 -12.25 -7.89 2.87
N THR A 160 -11.41 -7.19 3.61
CA THR A 160 -11.50 -5.74 3.83
C THR A 160 -10.52 -4.94 2.97
N VAL A 161 -10.95 -3.75 2.54
CA VAL A 161 -10.09 -2.77 1.86
C VAL A 161 -9.15 -2.10 2.86
N ASN A 162 -7.83 -2.17 2.63
CA ASN A 162 -6.83 -1.45 3.42
C ASN A 162 -6.50 -0.07 2.80
N ALA A 163 -5.81 0.79 3.55
CA ALA A 163 -5.58 2.19 3.20
C ALA A 163 -4.99 2.42 1.79
N SER A 164 -4.02 1.61 1.36
CA SER A 164 -3.41 1.76 0.03
C SER A 164 -4.39 1.42 -1.10
N ILE A 165 -5.23 0.41 -0.90
CA ILE A 165 -6.26 0.02 -1.86
C ILE A 165 -7.40 1.03 -1.89
N ALA A 166 -7.78 1.63 -0.75
CA ALA A 166 -8.73 2.74 -0.71
C ALA A 166 -8.24 3.92 -1.58
N HIS A 167 -6.93 4.11 -1.69
CA HIS A 167 -6.32 5.12 -2.53
C HIS A 167 -6.48 4.86 -4.05
N ILE A 168 -6.71 3.61 -4.46
CA ILE A 168 -7.03 3.20 -5.84
C ILE A 168 -8.54 3.16 -6.05
N LEU A 169 -9.28 2.54 -5.12
CA LEU A 169 -10.72 2.35 -5.17
C LEU A 169 -11.47 3.68 -5.36
N LYS A 170 -11.03 4.75 -4.69
CA LYS A 170 -11.66 6.08 -4.82
C LYS A 170 -11.72 6.64 -6.24
N TYR A 171 -10.86 6.16 -7.14
CA TYR A 171 -10.88 6.54 -8.55
C TYR A 171 -11.93 5.74 -9.34
N LEU A 172 -12.23 4.52 -8.91
CA LEU A 172 -13.13 3.58 -9.61
C LEU A 172 -14.58 3.71 -9.13
N ASP A 173 -14.80 4.05 -7.86
CA ASP A 173 -16.13 4.28 -7.29
C ASP A 173 -16.64 5.74 -7.50
N GLY A 174 -15.81 6.61 -8.07
CA GLY A 174 -16.11 8.01 -8.32
C GLY A 174 -16.02 8.92 -7.08
N SER A 175 -15.59 8.44 -5.91
CA SER A 175 -15.39 9.28 -4.73
C SER A 175 -14.41 10.43 -5.00
N ALA A 176 -13.42 10.21 -5.86
CA ALA A 176 -12.52 11.24 -6.36
C ALA A 176 -12.98 11.77 -7.73
N ARG A 177 -13.39 13.05 -7.79
CA ARG A 177 -13.73 13.75 -9.04
C ARG A 177 -12.52 14.35 -9.77
N THR A 178 -11.39 14.46 -9.10
CA THR A 178 -10.12 14.96 -9.64
C THR A 178 -8.95 14.16 -9.06
N PHE A 179 -7.79 14.19 -9.72
CA PHE A 179 -6.54 13.68 -9.16
C PHE A 179 -5.58 14.81 -8.81
N ALA A 180 -4.73 14.61 -7.80
CA ALA A 180 -3.75 15.62 -7.39
C ALA A 180 -2.54 15.70 -8.34
N ASN A 181 -1.95 16.88 -8.49
CA ASN A 181 -0.65 17.09 -9.14
C ASN A 181 0.50 16.57 -8.24
N ALA A 182 0.62 15.25 -8.15
CA ALA A 182 1.55 14.57 -7.26
C ALA A 182 2.07 13.27 -7.87
N VAL A 183 3.26 12.86 -7.44
CA VAL A 183 3.89 11.59 -7.81
C VAL A 183 4.02 10.68 -6.60
N GLN A 184 4.00 9.36 -6.83
CA GLN A 184 4.20 8.36 -5.81
C GLN A 184 4.77 7.08 -6.44
N ALA A 185 5.57 6.34 -5.68
CA ALA A 185 6.02 5.01 -6.06
C ALA A 185 5.00 3.91 -5.73
N TYR A 186 4.93 2.90 -6.58
CA TYR A 186 4.02 1.76 -6.46
C TYR A 186 4.78 0.42 -6.54
N VAL A 187 4.23 -0.60 -5.89
CA VAL A 187 4.77 -1.95 -5.87
C VAL A 187 3.65 -2.97 -5.67
N ASP A 188 3.81 -4.17 -6.23
CA ASP A 188 2.87 -5.26 -6.03
C ASP A 188 3.03 -5.92 -4.65
N VAL A 189 1.92 -6.27 -4.01
CA VAL A 189 1.90 -6.91 -2.68
C VAL A 189 2.66 -8.24 -2.65
N ARG A 190 2.65 -9.00 -3.77
CA ARG A 190 3.38 -10.27 -3.87
C ARG A 190 4.88 -10.02 -3.98
N ASP A 191 5.30 -8.92 -4.58
CA ASP A 191 6.72 -8.53 -4.61
C ASP A 191 7.21 -8.12 -3.23
N VAL A 192 6.38 -7.40 -2.46
CA VAL A 192 6.68 -7.04 -1.07
C VAL A 192 6.82 -8.29 -0.21
N ALA A 193 5.88 -9.24 -0.30
CA ALA A 193 5.97 -10.50 0.44
C ALA A 193 7.23 -11.31 0.05
N ALA A 194 7.52 -11.38 -1.26
CA ALA A 194 8.71 -12.03 -1.79
C ALA A 194 10.01 -11.33 -1.35
N ALA A 195 10.01 -10.00 -1.21
CA ALA A 195 11.14 -9.23 -0.70
C ALA A 195 11.43 -9.59 0.76
N HIS A 196 10.40 -9.66 1.61
CA HIS A 196 10.55 -10.05 3.02
C HIS A 196 11.19 -11.44 3.14
N LEU A 197 10.68 -12.42 2.38
CA LEU A 197 11.23 -13.77 2.39
C LEU A 197 12.69 -13.81 1.91
N ARG A 198 13.00 -13.14 0.80
CA ARG A 198 14.36 -13.09 0.24
C ARG A 198 15.38 -12.49 1.20
N VAL A 199 15.04 -11.37 1.86
CA VAL A 199 15.97 -10.74 2.82
C VAL A 199 16.12 -11.57 4.10
N PHE A 200 15.11 -12.35 4.47
CA PHE A 200 15.23 -13.29 5.57
C PHE A 200 16.15 -14.49 5.22
N GLU A 201 15.99 -15.06 4.03
CA GLU A 201 16.70 -16.26 3.59
C GLU A 201 18.14 -15.99 3.18
N SER A 202 18.43 -14.84 2.56
CA SER A 202 19.78 -14.49 2.11
C SER A 202 20.69 -14.16 3.29
N PRO A 203 21.74 -14.95 3.60
CA PRO A 203 22.60 -14.69 4.75
C PRO A 203 23.29 -13.33 4.69
N ALA A 204 23.60 -12.85 3.49
CA ALA A 204 24.29 -11.58 3.24
C ALA A 204 23.37 -10.34 3.25
N ALA A 205 22.05 -10.52 3.29
CA ALA A 205 21.11 -9.40 3.34
C ALA A 205 21.31 -8.61 4.64
N SER A 206 21.48 -7.30 4.52
CA SER A 206 21.70 -6.39 5.65
C SER A 206 21.14 -4.99 5.37
N GLY A 207 20.86 -4.24 6.43
CA GLY A 207 20.39 -2.87 6.35
C GLY A 207 18.96 -2.75 5.81
N ARG A 208 18.68 -1.62 5.17
CA ARG A 208 17.36 -1.28 4.59
C ARG A 208 17.28 -1.79 3.16
N HIS A 209 16.06 -1.97 2.64
CA HIS A 209 15.80 -2.40 1.25
C HIS A 209 14.58 -1.65 0.71
N LEU A 210 14.78 -0.76 -0.26
CA LEU A 210 13.69 -0.02 -0.89
C LEU A 210 12.92 -0.95 -1.84
N CYS A 211 11.63 -1.15 -1.56
CA CYS A 211 10.77 -2.06 -2.32
C CYS A 211 9.76 -1.28 -3.15
N ALA A 212 10.12 -1.03 -4.41
CA ALA A 212 9.37 -0.22 -5.37
C ALA A 212 9.59 -0.72 -6.80
N GLU A 213 8.57 -0.67 -7.65
CA GLU A 213 8.72 -1.00 -9.08
C GLU A 213 8.87 0.25 -9.95
N ARG A 214 8.01 1.26 -9.78
CA ARG A 214 8.12 2.55 -10.49
C ARG A 214 7.46 3.70 -9.75
N VAL A 215 7.84 4.92 -10.11
CA VAL A 215 7.18 6.17 -9.70
C VAL A 215 6.23 6.63 -10.80
N LEU A 216 4.98 6.92 -10.45
CA LEU A 216 3.97 7.44 -11.38
C LEU A 216 3.39 8.74 -10.85
N HIS A 217 3.05 9.64 -11.75
CA HIS A 217 2.14 10.73 -11.44
C HIS A 217 0.71 10.20 -11.31
N ARG A 218 -0.16 10.87 -10.53
CA ARG A 218 -1.56 10.44 -10.39
C ARG A 218 -2.30 10.35 -11.73
N GLU A 219 -2.00 11.26 -12.66
CA GLU A 219 -2.56 11.20 -14.02
C GLU A 219 -2.21 9.88 -14.73
N ASP A 220 -0.97 9.39 -14.60
CA ASP A 220 -0.58 8.14 -15.26
C ASP A 220 -1.34 6.95 -14.69
N VAL A 221 -1.60 6.97 -13.37
CA VAL A 221 -2.42 5.95 -12.70
C VAL A 221 -3.85 5.96 -13.22
N VAL A 222 -4.51 7.13 -13.25
CA VAL A 222 -5.90 7.21 -13.75
C VAL A 222 -5.99 6.91 -15.24
N ARG A 223 -4.97 7.22 -16.05
CA ARG A 223 -4.90 6.82 -17.47
C ARG A 223 -4.81 5.30 -17.62
N ILE A 224 -4.02 4.62 -16.79
CA ILE A 224 -3.95 3.15 -16.77
C ILE A 224 -5.31 2.57 -16.39
N LEU A 225 -5.93 3.08 -15.32
CA LEU A 225 -7.24 2.61 -14.87
C LEU A 225 -8.33 2.83 -15.92
N ALA A 226 -8.44 4.03 -16.50
CA ALA A 226 -9.43 4.33 -17.53
C ALA A 226 -9.22 3.51 -18.82
N LYS A 227 -7.98 3.17 -19.15
CA LYS A 227 -7.68 2.29 -20.31
C LYS A 227 -8.12 0.84 -20.05
N LEU A 228 -7.89 0.34 -18.84
CA LEU A 228 -8.18 -1.06 -18.49
C LEU A 228 -9.64 -1.28 -18.10
N PHE A 229 -10.30 -0.25 -17.59
CA PHE A 229 -11.67 -0.30 -17.07
C PHE A 229 -12.45 0.98 -17.46
N PRO A 230 -12.73 1.18 -18.76
CA PRO A 230 -13.43 2.37 -19.25
C PRO A 230 -14.86 2.51 -18.72
N GLU A 231 -15.44 1.44 -18.17
CA GLU A 231 -16.77 1.39 -17.58
C GLU A 231 -16.90 2.13 -16.24
N TYR A 232 -15.79 2.47 -15.57
CA TYR A 232 -15.80 3.18 -14.29
C TYR A 232 -15.62 4.70 -14.45
N PRO A 233 -16.18 5.51 -13.52
CA PRO A 233 -16.09 6.97 -13.52
C PRO A 233 -14.72 7.51 -13.06
N VAL A 234 -13.65 7.04 -13.70
CA VAL A 234 -12.26 7.44 -13.39
C VAL A 234 -12.04 8.93 -13.70
N PRO A 235 -11.49 9.73 -12.79
CA PRO A 235 -11.33 11.16 -13.02
C PRO A 235 -10.28 11.47 -14.09
N THR A 236 -10.62 12.40 -14.98
CA THR A 236 -9.74 12.86 -16.08
C THR A 236 -9.10 14.21 -15.81
N ARG A 237 -9.56 14.95 -14.79
CA ARG A 237 -9.11 16.31 -14.48
C ARG A 237 -8.14 16.36 -13.29
N CYS A 238 -7.07 17.14 -13.43
CA CYS A 238 -6.15 17.46 -12.33
C CYS A 238 -6.79 18.49 -11.38
N SER A 239 -6.53 18.38 -10.08
CA SER A 239 -6.98 19.39 -9.10
C SER A 239 -6.15 20.67 -9.13
N ASP A 240 -4.98 20.63 -9.76
CA ASP A 240 -4.07 21.76 -9.96
C ASP A 240 -3.70 21.82 -11.45
N GLU A 241 -4.34 22.74 -12.16
CA GLU A 241 -4.15 22.98 -13.60
C GLU A 241 -3.22 24.19 -13.86
N VAL A 242 -2.69 24.81 -12.80
CA VAL A 242 -1.89 26.04 -12.89
C VAL A 242 -0.41 25.72 -12.82
N ASN A 243 0.00 24.88 -11.88
CA ASN A 243 1.41 24.54 -11.70
C ASN A 243 1.87 23.46 -12.68
N PRO A 244 3.15 23.42 -13.06
CA PRO A 244 3.68 22.36 -13.89
C PRO A 244 3.48 20.99 -13.23
N ARG A 245 3.22 19.99 -14.06
CA ARG A 245 3.13 18.58 -13.66
C ARG A 245 4.38 18.18 -12.88
N LYS A 246 4.19 17.63 -11.67
CA LYS A 246 5.28 17.05 -10.87
C LYS A 246 5.89 15.87 -11.61
N GLN A 247 7.22 15.86 -11.71
CA GLN A 247 7.96 14.80 -12.39
C GLN A 247 8.26 13.62 -11.44
N PRO A 248 8.21 12.37 -11.92
CA PRO A 248 8.66 11.22 -11.15
C PRO A 248 10.11 11.38 -10.67
N TYR A 249 10.38 11.08 -9.40
CA TYR A 249 11.74 11.10 -8.85
C TYR A 249 12.52 9.84 -9.22
N LYS A 250 13.84 9.95 -9.25
CA LYS A 250 14.75 8.80 -9.43
C LYS A 250 14.83 8.02 -8.13
N PHE A 251 14.86 6.69 -8.20
CA PHE A 251 15.07 5.84 -7.04
C PHE A 251 15.88 4.60 -7.40
N SER A 252 16.44 3.93 -6.40
CA SER A 252 17.08 2.62 -6.52
C SER A 252 16.25 1.54 -5.83
N ASN A 253 16.05 0.42 -6.50
CA ASN A 253 15.58 -0.85 -5.92
C ASN A 253 16.63 -1.96 -6.13
N GLN A 254 17.88 -1.55 -6.38
CA GLN A 254 18.93 -2.46 -6.84
C GLN A 254 19.22 -3.55 -5.82
N LYS A 255 19.22 -3.24 -4.51
CA LYS A 255 19.47 -4.24 -3.45
C LYS A 255 18.53 -5.44 -3.51
N LEU A 256 17.25 -5.22 -3.83
CA LEU A 256 16.30 -6.34 -3.97
C LEU A 256 16.47 -7.08 -5.29
N ARG A 257 16.82 -6.38 -6.38
CA ARG A 257 17.15 -7.01 -7.66
C ARG A 257 18.40 -7.88 -7.56
N ASP A 258 19.40 -7.46 -6.81
CA ASP A 258 20.62 -8.22 -6.53
C ASP A 258 20.33 -9.51 -5.73
N LEU A 259 19.22 -9.54 -4.98
CA LEU A 259 18.67 -10.74 -4.33
C LEU A 259 17.75 -11.55 -5.25
N GLY A 260 17.75 -11.28 -6.56
CA GLY A 260 16.94 -11.98 -7.56
C GLY A 260 15.44 -11.69 -7.44
N LEU A 261 15.03 -10.53 -6.92
CA LEU A 261 13.64 -10.10 -6.96
C LEU A 261 13.33 -9.47 -8.32
N GLU A 262 12.39 -10.07 -9.04
CA GLU A 262 11.79 -9.50 -10.24
C GLU A 262 10.49 -8.80 -9.85
N PHE A 263 10.37 -7.52 -10.22
CA PHE A 263 9.20 -6.72 -9.91
C PHE A 263 8.11 -6.86 -10.97
N ARG A 264 6.87 -7.07 -10.54
CA ARG A 264 5.69 -7.09 -11.39
C ARG A 264 5.37 -5.67 -11.87
N PRO A 265 5.07 -5.47 -13.18
CA PRO A 265 4.70 -4.17 -13.69
C PRO A 265 3.47 -3.60 -12.95
N VAL A 266 3.54 -2.33 -12.54
CA VAL A 266 2.44 -1.68 -11.81
C VAL A 266 1.11 -1.69 -12.58
N SER A 267 1.11 -1.68 -13.91
CA SER A 267 -0.11 -1.83 -14.70
C SER A 267 -0.82 -3.18 -14.47
N GLN A 268 -0.05 -4.27 -14.35
CA GLN A 268 -0.59 -5.59 -14.04
C GLN A 268 -1.09 -5.63 -12.59
N SER A 269 -0.34 -5.05 -11.65
CA SER A 269 -0.75 -4.99 -10.25
C SER A 269 -2.03 -4.17 -10.04
N LEU A 270 -2.20 -3.06 -10.76
CA LEU A 270 -3.43 -2.27 -10.77
C LEU A 270 -4.59 -3.07 -11.36
N TYR A 271 -4.39 -3.80 -12.47
CA TYR A 271 -5.41 -4.68 -13.03
C TYR A 271 -5.87 -5.73 -12.01
N ASP A 272 -4.92 -6.46 -11.41
CA ASP A 272 -5.20 -7.50 -10.41
C ASP A 272 -5.89 -6.92 -9.16
N THR A 273 -5.58 -5.67 -8.79
CA THR A 273 -6.27 -4.95 -7.70
C THR A 273 -7.74 -4.77 -8.02
N VAL A 274 -8.08 -4.25 -9.21
CA VAL A 274 -9.47 -4.01 -9.61
C VAL A 274 -10.25 -5.30 -9.74
N LYS A 275 -9.65 -6.34 -10.34
CA LYS A 275 -10.28 -7.67 -10.40
C LYS A 275 -10.56 -8.24 -9.02
N SER A 276 -9.62 -8.12 -8.09
CA SER A 276 -9.84 -8.56 -6.70
C SER A 276 -10.93 -7.76 -5.99
N LEU A 277 -11.03 -6.44 -6.23
CA LEU A 277 -12.13 -5.61 -5.71
C LEU A 277 -13.49 -6.04 -6.27
N GLN A 278 -13.55 -6.37 -7.57
CA GLN A 278 -14.76 -6.91 -8.21
C GLN A 278 -15.16 -8.26 -7.59
N GLU A 279 -14.24 -9.20 -7.51
CA GLU A 279 -14.45 -10.55 -6.96
C GLU A 279 -14.93 -10.54 -5.51
N LYS A 280 -14.48 -9.55 -4.72
CA LYS A 280 -14.87 -9.38 -3.31
C LYS A 280 -16.09 -8.47 -3.11
N GLY A 281 -16.72 -7.98 -4.18
CA GLY A 281 -17.92 -7.16 -4.12
C GLY A 281 -17.70 -5.71 -3.66
N HIS A 282 -16.45 -5.23 -3.64
CA HIS A 282 -16.12 -3.82 -3.34
C HIS A 282 -16.33 -2.90 -4.54
N LEU A 283 -16.32 -3.46 -5.75
CA LEU A 283 -16.66 -2.76 -6.99
C LEU A 283 -17.69 -3.59 -7.77
N PRO A 284 -18.79 -2.99 -8.24
CA PRO A 284 -19.73 -3.70 -9.11
C PRO A 284 -19.06 -4.03 -10.45
N VAL A 285 -19.33 -5.21 -11.01
CA VAL A 285 -18.96 -5.52 -12.39
C VAL A 285 -19.96 -4.84 -13.31
N LEU A 286 -19.52 -3.81 -14.03
CA LEU A 286 -20.35 -3.09 -14.99
C LEU A 286 -20.15 -3.71 -16.38
N ALA A 287 -21.22 -3.81 -17.17
CA ALA A 287 -21.10 -4.24 -18.56
C ALA A 287 -20.31 -3.19 -19.36
N GLU A 288 -19.45 -3.63 -20.27
CA GLU A 288 -18.84 -2.73 -21.25
C GLU A 288 -19.96 -2.02 -22.01
N GLN A 289 -20.00 -0.68 -21.92
CA GLN A 289 -20.93 0.10 -22.73
C GLN A 289 -20.48 -0.03 -24.19
N THR A 290 -21.17 -0.89 -24.95
CA THR A 290 -20.99 -0.99 -26.38
C THR A 290 -21.51 0.32 -27.02
N PRO A 291 -20.86 0.89 -28.03
CA PRO A 291 -21.24 2.18 -28.61
C PRO A 291 -22.70 2.26 -29.10
N GLU A 292 -23.35 1.13 -29.37
CA GLU A 292 -24.77 1.08 -29.80
C GLU A 292 -25.76 1.55 -28.73
N ALA A 293 -25.44 1.45 -27.44
CA ALA A 293 -26.37 1.87 -26.37
C ALA A 293 -26.47 3.39 -26.20
N ALA A 294 -25.57 4.17 -26.83
CA ALA A 294 -25.58 5.63 -26.76
C ALA A 294 -26.55 6.28 -27.77
N GLU A 295 -27.01 5.53 -28.79
CA GLU A 295 -27.87 6.06 -29.85
C GLU A 295 -29.37 6.00 -29.51
N GLU A 296 -29.78 5.16 -28.55
CA GLU A 296 -31.18 5.05 -28.10
C GLU A 296 -31.61 6.12 -27.08
N ALA A 297 -30.70 6.99 -26.61
CA ALA A 297 -30.99 7.99 -25.57
C ALA A 297 -31.16 9.43 -26.10
N ALA A 298 -31.34 9.65 -27.40
CA ALA A 298 -31.68 10.96 -27.95
C ALA A 298 -33.21 11.15 -28.00
N PRO A 299 -33.78 12.20 -27.38
CA PRO A 299 -35.21 12.46 -27.48
C PRO A 299 -35.55 12.91 -28.91
N ALA A 300 -36.59 12.31 -29.50
CA ALA A 300 -37.12 12.67 -30.80
C ALA A 300 -37.48 14.17 -30.83
N SER A 301 -36.89 14.90 -31.78
CA SER A 301 -37.20 16.29 -32.06
C SER A 301 -38.68 16.44 -32.43
N ALA A 302 -39.37 17.34 -31.73
CA ALA A 302 -40.75 17.71 -31.99
C ALA A 302 -40.89 18.35 -33.37
N GLU A 303 -41.68 17.72 -34.26
CA GLU A 303 -42.14 18.33 -35.50
C GLU A 303 -43.15 19.45 -35.18
N VAL A 304 -42.80 20.66 -35.62
CA VAL A 304 -43.68 21.83 -35.61
C VAL A 304 -44.64 21.70 -36.79
N GLN A 305 -45.89 21.31 -36.52
CA GLN A 305 -46.97 21.32 -37.52
C GLN A 305 -47.54 22.74 -37.63
N GLN A 306 -47.20 23.43 -38.72
CA GLN A 306 -47.80 24.71 -39.10
C GLN A 306 -49.29 24.54 -39.44
N GLY A 307 -50.12 25.36 -38.81
CA GLY A 307 -51.57 25.37 -38.97
C GLY A 307 -52.02 25.79 -40.37
N GLY A 308 -52.88 24.97 -40.96
CA GLY A 308 -53.68 25.31 -42.14
C GLY A 308 -55.06 25.82 -41.73
N ILE A 309 -55.35 27.07 -42.11
CA ILE A 309 -56.63 27.75 -41.96
C ILE A 309 -57.67 27.10 -42.89
N ALA A 310 -58.82 26.71 -42.34
CA ALA A 310 -60.01 26.32 -43.09
C ALA A 310 -60.95 27.52 -43.22
N ILE A 311 -61.25 27.92 -44.46
CA ILE A 311 -62.39 28.80 -44.79
C ILE A 311 -63.37 27.96 -45.63
N ARG A 312 -64.60 27.83 -45.14
CA ARG A 312 -65.78 27.45 -45.93
C ARG A 312 -66.90 28.44 -45.60
N ALA A 313 -67.47 28.99 -46.68
CA ALA A 313 -68.54 29.99 -46.80
C ALA A 313 -68.13 31.43 -46.44
#